data_AF-A2EZ36-F1
#
_entry.id   AF-A2EZ36-F1
#
_cell.length_a   1.000
_cell.length_b   1.000
_cell.length_c   1.000
_cell.angle_alpha   90.00
_cell.angle_beta   90.00
_cell.angle_gamma   90.00
#
_symmetry.space_group_name_H-M   'P 1'
#
loop_
_entity.id
_entity.type
_entity.pdbx_description
1 polymer ?
#
loop_
_entity_poly.entity_id
_entity_poly.type
_entity_poly.pdbx_seq_one_letter_code
_entity_poly.pdbx_strand_id
1 'polypeptide(L)'
;MTEERPFIYIHMMTALDGKINGSFFDTEAASVVGKEYEWTSETYKPDAWLCGRKTFDENFTNFAVPELNQNETEVPDGDFVAETKDKQYLVAVDPSGRLAWKENSLQYDVRPPAHIIEVLTEKATPQYKNYLRRHQISYVIAGKEEMDWKLLVQKLKEKFNIKVISVQGGGIINWSFLNAGIVDELSVCLTAVADGSNDAVTLFERSPYFPKGTPIEFELKAVDKLGAGGLWIRYTPKGAPKKERPYLGQFDLGAPNDAYAKYFIGQSYVSALSTKGAGIFNVTFEPGCRNNWHIHHGVPQTLLCTSGYGWYQEEGKDVVPLKPGDVVDIPPEVKHWHGARKDTWFSHISIQPFAENSSTEWLEAVDDEYYNKIVYK
;
A
#
# COMPACT_ATOMS: atom_id res chain seq x y z
N MET A 1 -8.57 15.01 8.14
CA MET A 1 -7.69 15.56 7.09
C MET A 1 -8.15 15.00 5.76
N THR A 2 -8.20 15.83 4.72
CA THR A 2 -8.80 15.61 3.40
C THR A 2 -8.29 14.34 2.69
N GLU A 3 -9.09 13.28 2.62
CA GLU A 3 -8.70 12.02 1.94
C GLU A 3 -9.13 11.96 0.45
N GLU A 4 -8.92 13.03 -0.31
CA GLU A 4 -9.34 13.14 -1.72
C GLU A 4 -8.59 12.22 -2.70
N ARG A 5 -7.56 11.49 -2.26
CA ARG A 5 -6.80 10.54 -3.09
C ARG A 5 -6.27 9.33 -2.31
N PRO A 6 -5.97 8.21 -2.97
CA PRO A 6 -5.31 7.04 -2.38
C PRO A 6 -3.89 7.38 -1.88
N PHE A 7 -3.34 6.52 -1.01
CA PHE A 7 -1.89 6.42 -0.81
C PHE A 7 -1.28 5.78 -2.05
N ILE A 8 -0.24 6.41 -2.60
CA ILE A 8 0.36 6.01 -3.87
C ILE A 8 1.84 5.78 -3.64
N TYR A 9 2.31 4.58 -3.98
CA TYR A 9 3.72 4.27 -3.98
C TYR A 9 4.15 3.69 -5.31
N ILE A 10 5.38 4.03 -5.72
CA ILE A 10 6.02 3.42 -6.89
C ILE A 10 6.77 2.18 -6.40
N HIS A 11 6.54 1.02 -7.02
CA HIS A 11 7.19 -0.23 -6.64
C HIS A 11 7.84 -0.92 -7.83
N MET A 12 9.17 -0.86 -7.88
CA MET A 12 9.94 -1.28 -9.06
C MET A 12 11.10 -2.18 -8.67
N MET A 13 11.40 -3.15 -9.52
CA MET A 13 12.68 -3.86 -9.50
C MET A 13 13.63 -3.21 -10.51
N THR A 14 14.89 -2.99 -10.13
CA THR A 14 15.89 -2.36 -11.01
C THR A 14 17.24 -3.07 -10.98
N ALA A 15 18.01 -2.93 -12.07
CA ALA A 15 19.46 -3.16 -12.07
C ALA A 15 20.20 -2.03 -11.31
N LEU A 16 21.49 -2.23 -11.01
CA LEU A 16 22.38 -1.25 -10.37
C LEU A 16 22.50 0.06 -11.16
N ASP A 17 22.44 0.00 -12.49
CA ASP A 17 22.45 1.15 -13.39
C ASP A 17 21.03 1.68 -13.71
N GLY A 18 20.02 1.26 -12.93
CA GLY A 18 18.68 1.84 -12.92
C GLY A 18 17.73 1.34 -14.00
N LYS A 19 18.10 0.28 -14.74
CA LYS A 19 17.23 -0.34 -15.76
C LYS A 19 16.06 -1.09 -15.14
N ILE A 20 14.90 -0.99 -15.78
CA ILE A 20 13.64 -1.64 -15.35
C ILE A 20 13.08 -2.63 -16.38
N ASN A 21 13.76 -2.79 -17.52
CA ASN A 21 13.54 -3.84 -18.51
C ASN A 21 14.92 -4.24 -19.07
N GLY A 22 14.94 -5.29 -19.89
CA GLY A 22 16.16 -5.76 -20.55
C GLY A 22 16.71 -7.05 -19.96
N SER A 23 17.96 -7.35 -20.32
CA SER A 23 18.60 -8.65 -20.11
C SER A 23 18.90 -8.98 -18.64
N PHE A 24 18.94 -7.99 -17.74
CA PHE A 24 19.22 -8.26 -16.33
C PHE A 24 18.17 -9.19 -15.69
N PHE A 25 16.95 -9.22 -16.22
CA PHE A 25 15.89 -10.14 -15.78
C PHE A 25 16.25 -11.62 -16.00
N ASP A 26 17.13 -11.92 -16.96
CA ASP A 26 17.55 -13.29 -17.28
C ASP A 26 18.60 -13.84 -16.30
N THR A 27 19.05 -13.03 -15.34
CA THR A 27 20.07 -13.42 -14.37
C THR A 27 19.51 -14.18 -13.17
N GLU A 28 20.34 -15.03 -12.56
CA GLU A 28 19.98 -15.73 -11.32
C GLU A 28 19.63 -14.75 -10.18
N ALA A 29 20.39 -13.65 -10.05
CA ALA A 29 20.14 -12.65 -9.02
C ALA A 29 18.77 -11.97 -9.21
N ALA A 30 18.40 -11.62 -10.45
CA ALA A 30 17.07 -11.07 -10.74
C ALA A 30 15.96 -12.08 -10.48
N SER A 31 16.18 -13.38 -10.75
CA SER A 31 15.21 -14.42 -10.41
C SER A 31 14.95 -14.53 -8.91
N VAL A 32 16.00 -14.43 -8.08
CA VAL A 32 15.87 -14.45 -6.61
C VAL A 32 15.17 -13.19 -6.12
N VAL A 33 15.61 -12.01 -6.55
CA VAL A 33 14.99 -10.73 -6.15
C VAL A 33 13.56 -10.63 -6.65
N GLY A 34 13.24 -11.16 -7.84
CA GLY A 34 11.89 -11.17 -8.41
C GLY A 34 10.89 -11.96 -7.57
N LYS A 35 11.31 -13.04 -6.91
CA LYS A 35 10.45 -13.77 -5.96
C LYS A 35 10.12 -12.94 -4.72
N GLU A 36 11.07 -12.14 -4.27
CA GLU A 36 10.89 -11.27 -3.11
C GLU A 36 10.20 -9.95 -3.47
N TYR A 37 10.27 -9.50 -4.73
CA TYR A 37 9.53 -8.36 -5.24
C TYR A 37 8.03 -8.50 -4.97
N GLU A 38 7.44 -9.65 -5.32
CA GLU A 38 6.02 -9.92 -5.08
C GLU A 38 5.68 -9.84 -3.59
N TRP A 39 6.51 -10.45 -2.74
CA TRP A 39 6.33 -10.35 -1.28
C TRP A 39 6.40 -8.91 -0.78
N THR A 40 7.43 -8.14 -1.20
CA THR A 40 7.58 -6.74 -0.79
C THR A 40 6.40 -5.89 -1.27
N SER A 41 5.87 -6.12 -2.47
CA SER A 41 4.65 -5.49 -3.00
C SER A 41 3.44 -5.82 -2.12
N GLU A 42 3.25 -7.09 -1.77
CA GLU A 42 2.15 -7.55 -0.93
C GLU A 42 2.19 -6.97 0.49
N THR A 43 3.37 -6.64 1.02
CA THR A 43 3.45 -5.92 2.31
C THR A 43 2.74 -4.56 2.31
N TYR A 44 2.43 -4.01 1.13
CA TYR A 44 1.61 -2.81 0.97
C TYR A 44 0.12 -3.06 0.87
N LYS A 45 -0.32 -4.32 0.76
CA LYS A 45 -1.72 -4.73 0.52
C LYS A 45 -2.44 -3.77 -0.45
N PRO A 46 -1.91 -3.55 -1.67
CA PRO A 46 -2.50 -2.60 -2.60
C PRO A 46 -3.92 -3.03 -2.98
N ASP A 47 -4.85 -2.09 -2.99
CA ASP A 47 -6.19 -2.32 -3.57
C ASP A 47 -6.12 -2.35 -5.10
N ALA A 48 -5.12 -1.65 -5.67
CA ALA A 48 -4.90 -1.60 -7.10
C ALA A 48 -3.42 -1.59 -7.48
N TRP A 49 -3.08 -2.23 -8.59
CA TRP A 49 -1.79 -2.08 -9.26
C TRP A 49 -1.98 -1.40 -10.61
N LEU A 50 -1.06 -0.50 -10.96
CA LEU A 50 -1.19 0.43 -12.08
C LEU A 50 0.03 0.36 -12.99
N CYS A 51 -0.22 0.11 -14.28
CA CYS A 51 0.80 0.19 -15.32
C CYS A 51 0.33 1.03 -16.53
N GLY A 52 1.27 1.36 -17.41
CA GLY A 52 0.96 1.99 -18.69
C GLY A 52 0.62 0.96 -19.76
N ARG A 53 -0.06 1.40 -20.82
CA ARG A 53 -0.44 0.58 -21.99
C ARG A 53 0.63 -0.40 -22.47
N LYS A 54 1.86 0.07 -22.71
CA LYS A 54 2.94 -0.78 -23.27
C LYS A 54 3.20 -2.02 -22.42
N THR A 55 3.25 -1.85 -21.11
CA THR A 55 3.44 -2.97 -20.16
C THR A 55 2.31 -3.98 -20.28
N PHE A 56 1.06 -3.52 -20.46
CA PHE A 56 -0.08 -4.43 -20.66
C PHE A 56 -0.06 -5.12 -22.02
N ASP A 57 0.36 -4.42 -23.07
CA ASP A 57 0.54 -5.00 -24.41
C ASP A 57 1.59 -6.10 -24.44
N GLU A 58 2.73 -5.88 -23.79
CA GLU A 58 3.84 -6.84 -23.76
C GLU A 58 3.50 -8.11 -22.97
N ASN A 59 2.66 -8.00 -21.93
CA ASN A 59 2.45 -9.09 -20.97
C ASN A 59 1.08 -9.77 -21.06
N PHE A 60 0.04 -9.12 -21.60
CA PHE A 60 -1.33 -9.62 -21.52
C PHE A 60 -2.09 -9.59 -22.86
N THR A 61 -2.16 -8.45 -23.53
CA THR A 61 -2.94 -8.33 -24.79
C THR A 61 -2.13 -8.74 -26.02
N ASN A 62 -0.80 -8.88 -25.90
CA ASN A 62 0.12 -9.27 -26.97
C ASN A 62 -0.01 -8.37 -28.21
N PHE A 63 -0.17 -7.06 -28.00
CA PHE A 63 -0.36 -6.05 -29.05
C PHE A 63 -1.53 -6.33 -30.00
N ALA A 64 -2.54 -7.10 -29.55
CA ALA A 64 -3.75 -7.33 -30.32
C ALA A 64 -4.51 -6.01 -30.55
N VAL A 65 -5.31 -5.97 -31.63
CA VAL A 65 -6.13 -4.81 -31.99
C VAL A 65 -7.56 -5.06 -31.50
N PRO A 66 -8.20 -4.12 -30.77
CA PRO A 66 -9.55 -4.31 -30.28
C PRO A 66 -10.55 -4.39 -31.44
N GLU A 67 -11.53 -5.29 -31.33
CA GLU A 67 -12.59 -5.46 -32.31
C GLU A 67 -13.66 -4.36 -32.16
N LEU A 68 -13.42 -3.24 -32.86
CA LEU A 68 -14.27 -2.05 -32.81
C LEU A 68 -15.36 -2.07 -33.88
N ASN A 69 -16.61 -1.95 -33.44
CA ASN A 69 -17.75 -1.76 -34.34
C ASN A 69 -17.81 -0.30 -34.79
N GLN A 70 -17.49 -0.04 -36.05
CA GLN A 70 -17.39 1.32 -36.60
C GLN A 70 -18.73 2.09 -36.57
N ASN A 71 -19.85 1.39 -36.52
CA ASN A 71 -21.19 2.00 -36.48
C ASN A 71 -21.57 2.55 -35.10
N GLU A 72 -20.78 2.25 -34.06
CA GLU A 72 -21.02 2.73 -32.69
C GLU A 72 -20.45 4.13 -32.49
N THR A 73 -21.09 5.13 -33.10
CA THR A 73 -20.65 6.53 -33.06
C THR A 73 -21.10 7.28 -31.82
N GLU A 74 -22.03 6.73 -31.05
CA GLU A 74 -22.56 7.32 -29.82
C GLU A 74 -22.24 6.47 -28.61
N VAL A 75 -21.99 7.11 -27.47
CA VAL A 75 -21.64 6.46 -26.22
C VAL A 75 -22.15 7.33 -25.06
N PRO A 76 -22.79 6.75 -24.02
CA PRO A 76 -23.12 7.53 -22.83
C PRO A 76 -21.91 8.26 -22.25
N ASP A 77 -22.09 9.54 -21.94
CA ASP A 77 -21.03 10.43 -21.45
C ASP A 77 -20.47 9.99 -20.10
N GLY A 78 -19.22 10.40 -19.85
CA GLY A 78 -18.54 10.19 -18.58
C GLY A 78 -17.96 8.79 -18.39
N ASP A 79 -17.66 8.50 -17.11
CA ASP A 79 -17.01 7.27 -16.67
C ASP A 79 -18.00 6.09 -16.68
N PHE A 80 -17.48 4.87 -16.69
CA PHE A 80 -18.27 3.64 -16.61
C PHE A 80 -17.72 2.72 -15.51
N VAL A 81 -18.59 2.27 -14.62
CA VAL A 81 -18.24 1.33 -13.54
C VAL A 81 -19.07 0.07 -13.77
N ALA A 82 -18.40 -1.02 -14.13
CA ALA A 82 -19.03 -2.33 -14.24
C ALA A 82 -19.19 -2.97 -12.85
N GLU A 83 -20.22 -3.81 -12.69
CA GLU A 83 -20.35 -4.65 -11.50
C GLU A 83 -19.25 -5.71 -11.49
N THR A 84 -18.64 -5.91 -10.32
CA THR A 84 -17.61 -6.93 -10.14
C THR A 84 -17.67 -7.53 -8.74
N LYS A 85 -17.26 -8.79 -8.62
CA LYS A 85 -17.07 -9.50 -7.35
C LYS A 85 -15.62 -9.43 -6.84
N ASP A 86 -14.71 -8.95 -7.70
CA ASP A 86 -13.29 -8.92 -7.40
C ASP A 86 -13.00 -7.81 -6.38
N LYS A 87 -12.04 -8.09 -5.50
CA LYS A 87 -11.66 -7.17 -4.40
C LYS A 87 -10.41 -6.35 -4.73
N GLN A 88 -9.73 -6.68 -5.83
CA GLN A 88 -8.57 -5.95 -6.32
C GLN A 88 -8.85 -5.37 -7.69
N TYR A 89 -8.10 -4.34 -8.04
CA TYR A 89 -8.18 -3.66 -9.32
C TYR A 89 -6.84 -3.66 -10.04
N LEU A 90 -6.92 -3.72 -11.37
CA LEU A 90 -5.83 -3.45 -12.28
C LEU A 90 -6.17 -2.14 -12.99
N VAL A 91 -5.27 -1.15 -12.91
CA VAL A 91 -5.48 0.16 -13.54
C VAL A 91 -4.58 0.30 -14.76
N ALA A 92 -5.18 0.41 -15.94
CA ALA A 92 -4.49 0.48 -17.21
C ALA A 92 -4.49 1.90 -17.80
N VAL A 93 -3.33 2.56 -17.80
CA VAL A 93 -3.19 3.90 -18.37
C VAL A 93 -3.00 3.83 -19.88
N ASP A 94 -4.10 4.05 -20.61
CA ASP A 94 -4.17 4.06 -22.06
C ASP A 94 -5.00 5.23 -22.60
N PRO A 95 -4.44 6.46 -22.63
CA PRO A 95 -5.16 7.68 -22.95
C PRO A 95 -5.99 7.64 -24.25
N SER A 96 -5.57 6.84 -25.24
CA SER A 96 -6.21 6.76 -26.55
C SER A 96 -7.10 5.54 -26.75
N GLY A 97 -7.11 4.58 -25.82
CA GLY A 97 -7.91 3.37 -25.93
C GLY A 97 -7.50 2.45 -27.08
N ARG A 98 -6.49 1.62 -26.84
CA ARG A 98 -5.86 0.71 -27.80
C ARG A 98 -5.70 -0.71 -27.27
N LEU A 99 -5.79 -0.94 -25.95
CA LEU A 99 -5.68 -2.27 -25.36
C LEU A 99 -6.86 -3.17 -25.80
N ALA A 100 -6.52 -4.34 -26.34
CA ALA A 100 -7.49 -5.34 -26.77
C ALA A 100 -7.81 -6.33 -25.64
N TRP A 101 -8.52 -5.87 -24.62
CA TRP A 101 -8.95 -6.70 -23.50
C TRP A 101 -9.98 -7.75 -23.92
N LYS A 102 -9.76 -9.01 -23.55
CA LYS A 102 -10.72 -10.11 -23.83
C LYS A 102 -11.65 -10.42 -22.66
N GLU A 103 -11.15 -10.19 -21.45
CA GLU A 103 -11.84 -10.43 -20.19
C GLU A 103 -11.90 -9.12 -19.39
N ASN A 104 -12.80 -9.03 -18.43
CA ASN A 104 -12.89 -7.87 -17.52
C ASN A 104 -12.04 -7.99 -16.25
N SER A 105 -11.41 -9.14 -16.04
CA SER A 105 -10.58 -9.41 -14.88
C SER A 105 -9.35 -10.19 -15.32
N LEU A 106 -8.24 -9.96 -14.62
CA LEU A 106 -6.98 -10.68 -14.85
C LEU A 106 -6.45 -11.25 -13.55
N GLN A 107 -6.00 -12.49 -13.62
CA GLN A 107 -5.20 -13.11 -12.57
C GLN A 107 -3.74 -13.11 -13.03
N TYR A 108 -2.85 -12.56 -12.22
CA TYR A 108 -1.42 -12.53 -12.47
C TYR A 108 -0.68 -13.25 -11.36
N ASP A 109 -0.02 -14.36 -11.71
CA ASP A 109 0.70 -15.22 -10.77
C ASP A 109 -0.18 -15.65 -9.58
N VAL A 110 0.32 -15.53 -8.35
CA VAL A 110 -0.41 -15.84 -7.10
C VAL A 110 -1.39 -14.75 -6.66
N ARG A 111 -1.41 -13.58 -7.34
CA ARG A 111 -2.32 -12.49 -6.97
C ARG A 111 -3.77 -12.90 -7.24
N PRO A 112 -4.74 -12.47 -6.42
CA PRO A 112 -6.14 -12.74 -6.70
C PRO A 112 -6.58 -12.04 -8.00
N PRO A 113 -7.67 -12.50 -8.64
CA PRO A 113 -8.24 -11.83 -9.80
C PRO A 113 -8.51 -10.35 -9.52
N ALA A 114 -8.10 -9.50 -10.47
CA ALA A 114 -8.21 -8.07 -10.39
C ALA A 114 -9.09 -7.52 -11.53
N HIS A 115 -10.15 -6.80 -11.17
CA HIS A 115 -11.04 -6.17 -12.13
C HIS A 115 -10.31 -5.04 -12.88
N ILE A 116 -10.47 -5.02 -14.20
CA ILE A 116 -9.79 -4.06 -15.07
C ILE A 116 -10.51 -2.70 -15.01
N ILE A 117 -9.73 -1.65 -14.76
CA ILE A 117 -10.11 -0.26 -14.92
C ILE A 117 -9.23 0.36 -16.00
N GLU A 118 -9.82 0.65 -17.15
CA GLU A 118 -9.16 1.37 -18.23
C GLU A 118 -9.16 2.88 -17.93
N VAL A 119 -8.02 3.54 -18.11
CA VAL A 119 -7.87 4.99 -17.93
C VAL A 119 -7.65 5.65 -19.27
N LEU A 120 -8.60 6.51 -19.64
CA LEU A 120 -8.71 7.18 -20.93
C LEU A 120 -8.59 8.70 -20.78
N THR A 121 -8.35 9.39 -21.89
CA THR A 121 -8.73 10.81 -22.03
C THR A 121 -9.91 10.96 -22.98
N GLU A 122 -10.39 12.18 -23.20
CA GLU A 122 -11.47 12.45 -24.17
C GLU A 122 -11.12 12.02 -25.61
N LYS A 123 -9.84 11.74 -25.91
CA LYS A 123 -9.37 11.17 -27.18
C LYS A 123 -9.93 9.79 -27.50
N ALA A 124 -10.29 9.01 -26.48
CA ALA A 124 -10.81 7.67 -26.70
C ALA A 124 -12.17 7.72 -27.41
N THR A 125 -12.27 6.95 -28.49
CA THR A 125 -13.42 6.98 -29.39
C THR A 125 -14.68 6.36 -28.75
N PRO A 126 -15.88 6.76 -29.18
CA PRO A 126 -17.12 6.10 -28.79
C PRO A 126 -17.09 4.58 -29.01
N GLN A 127 -16.51 4.14 -30.12
CA GLN A 127 -16.36 2.73 -30.48
C GLN A 127 -15.54 1.96 -29.45
N TYR A 128 -14.42 2.53 -28.98
CA TYR A 128 -13.59 1.88 -27.96
C TYR A 128 -14.28 1.85 -26.59
N LYS A 129 -14.92 2.95 -26.19
CA LYS A 129 -15.68 3.00 -24.94
C LYS A 129 -16.86 2.01 -24.92
N ASN A 130 -17.56 1.84 -26.05
CA ASN A 130 -18.60 0.83 -26.20
C ASN A 130 -18.02 -0.59 -26.19
N TYR A 131 -16.84 -0.81 -26.79
CA TYR A 131 -16.10 -2.06 -26.68
C TYR A 131 -15.84 -2.45 -25.23
N LEU A 132 -15.33 -1.54 -24.39
CA LEU A 132 -15.11 -1.81 -22.96
C LEU A 132 -16.43 -2.13 -22.23
N ARG A 133 -17.52 -1.42 -22.53
CA ARG A 133 -18.84 -1.67 -21.93
C ARG A 133 -19.39 -3.05 -22.26
N ARG A 134 -19.26 -3.50 -23.51
CA ARG A 134 -19.68 -4.86 -23.91
C ARG A 134 -18.93 -5.93 -23.13
N HIS A 135 -17.65 -5.69 -22.86
CA HIS A 135 -16.81 -6.60 -22.09
C HIS A 135 -16.96 -6.41 -20.58
N GLN A 136 -17.82 -5.50 -20.09
CA GLN A 136 -17.95 -5.19 -18.66
C GLN A 136 -16.63 -4.74 -18.02
N ILE A 137 -15.80 -4.01 -18.76
CA ILE A 137 -14.57 -3.39 -18.27
C ILE A 137 -14.90 -1.97 -17.80
N SER A 138 -14.54 -1.65 -16.57
CA SER A 138 -14.71 -0.30 -16.04
C SER A 138 -13.75 0.66 -16.74
N TYR A 139 -14.14 1.92 -16.91
CA TYR A 139 -13.22 2.95 -17.37
C TYR A 139 -13.47 4.31 -16.74
N VAL A 140 -12.39 5.09 -16.63
CA VAL A 140 -12.43 6.49 -16.20
C VAL A 140 -11.79 7.38 -17.25
N ILE A 141 -12.36 8.56 -17.48
CA ILE A 141 -11.85 9.58 -18.38
C ILE A 141 -11.16 10.66 -17.52
N ALA A 142 -9.84 10.75 -17.60
CA ALA A 142 -9.04 11.66 -16.77
C ALA A 142 -8.19 12.59 -17.63
N GLY A 143 -8.83 13.63 -18.16
CA GLY A 143 -8.21 14.66 -19.00
C GLY A 143 -8.76 14.67 -20.42
N LYS A 144 -8.40 15.70 -21.20
CA LYS A 144 -8.88 15.90 -22.57
C LYS A 144 -7.86 15.42 -23.59
N GLU A 145 -6.81 16.21 -23.75
CA GLU A 145 -5.68 15.95 -24.64
C GLU A 145 -4.54 15.20 -23.94
N GLU A 146 -4.34 15.53 -22.67
CA GLU A 146 -3.30 15.00 -21.80
C GLU A 146 -3.92 14.44 -20.53
N MET A 147 -3.17 13.59 -19.84
CA MET A 147 -3.59 13.00 -18.58
C MET A 147 -3.67 14.04 -17.47
N ASP A 148 -4.81 14.08 -16.78
CA ASP A 148 -4.93 14.74 -15.49
C ASP A 148 -4.75 13.70 -14.37
N TRP A 149 -3.53 13.61 -13.86
CA TRP A 149 -3.15 12.61 -12.85
C TRP A 149 -3.86 12.83 -11.50
N LYS A 150 -4.21 14.07 -11.15
CA LYS A 150 -4.91 14.38 -9.90
C LYS A 150 -6.38 13.96 -10.00
N LEU A 151 -7.02 14.30 -11.12
CA LEU A 151 -8.39 13.85 -11.42
C LEU A 151 -8.48 12.33 -11.47
N LEU A 152 -7.50 11.66 -12.09
CA LEU A 152 -7.45 10.20 -12.14
C LEU A 152 -7.52 9.60 -10.73
N VAL A 153 -6.61 9.97 -9.84
CA VAL A 153 -6.51 9.34 -8.53
C VAL A 153 -7.70 9.70 -7.63
N GLN A 154 -8.28 10.89 -7.80
CA GLN A 154 -9.53 11.27 -7.16
C GLN A 154 -10.67 10.33 -7.59
N LYS A 155 -10.86 10.13 -8.91
CA LYS A 155 -11.90 9.23 -9.45
C LYS A 155 -11.71 7.78 -8.98
N LEU A 156 -10.48 7.30 -8.92
CA LEU A 156 -10.18 5.94 -8.43
C LEU A 156 -10.61 5.77 -6.96
N LYS A 157 -10.33 6.76 -6.10
CA LYS A 157 -10.79 6.75 -4.70
C LYS A 157 -12.31 6.83 -4.62
N GLU A 158 -12.94 7.78 -5.30
CA GLU A 158 -14.37 8.05 -5.18
C GLU A 158 -15.26 6.93 -5.73
N LYS A 159 -14.89 6.36 -6.89
CA LYS A 159 -15.74 5.41 -7.61
C LYS A 159 -15.50 3.95 -7.23
N PHE A 160 -14.27 3.62 -6.85
CA PHE A 160 -13.85 2.24 -6.59
C PHE A 160 -13.41 2.01 -5.14
N ASN A 161 -13.41 3.07 -4.31
CA ASN A 161 -12.93 3.03 -2.93
C ASN A 161 -11.48 2.52 -2.80
N ILE A 162 -10.65 2.77 -3.82
CA ILE A 162 -9.23 2.41 -3.83
C ILE A 162 -8.50 3.30 -2.83
N LYS A 163 -7.85 2.71 -1.82
CA LYS A 163 -7.13 3.41 -0.76
C LYS A 163 -5.62 3.34 -0.94
N VAL A 164 -5.11 2.29 -1.59
CA VAL A 164 -3.68 2.08 -1.85
C VAL A 164 -3.45 1.69 -3.30
N ILE A 165 -2.61 2.46 -4.01
CA ILE A 165 -2.20 2.18 -5.39
C ILE A 165 -0.70 1.84 -5.41
N SER A 166 -0.38 0.67 -5.98
CA SER A 166 0.97 0.30 -6.41
C SER A 166 1.18 0.74 -7.85
N VAL A 167 2.04 1.74 -8.07
CA VAL A 167 2.48 2.11 -9.42
C VAL A 167 3.64 1.20 -9.79
N GLN A 168 3.40 0.28 -10.73
CA GLN A 168 4.36 -0.72 -11.22
C GLN A 168 4.74 -0.47 -12.70
N GLY A 169 4.32 0.69 -13.24
CA GLY A 169 4.46 1.04 -14.65
C GLY A 169 5.86 1.50 -15.06
N GLY A 170 6.07 1.59 -16.38
CA GLY A 170 7.35 2.02 -16.96
C GLY A 170 7.78 3.44 -16.59
N GLY A 171 9.04 3.79 -16.90
CA GLY A 171 9.70 5.01 -16.43
C GLY A 171 8.92 6.31 -16.66
N ILE A 172 8.14 6.39 -17.74
CA ILE A 172 7.27 7.54 -18.04
C ILE A 172 6.12 7.68 -17.05
N ILE A 173 5.45 6.58 -16.68
CA ILE A 173 4.36 6.61 -15.70
C ILE A 173 4.92 6.98 -14.33
N ASN A 174 6.04 6.35 -13.93
CA ASN A 174 6.71 6.64 -12.66
C ASN A 174 7.06 8.12 -12.54
N TRP A 175 7.69 8.70 -13.56
CA TRP A 175 8.02 10.13 -13.57
C TRP A 175 6.78 11.02 -13.59
N SER A 176 5.73 10.65 -14.33
CA SER A 176 4.51 11.45 -14.43
C SER A 176 3.78 11.57 -13.09
N PHE A 177 3.67 10.48 -12.33
CA PHE A 177 3.11 10.49 -10.97
C PHE A 177 3.98 11.30 -10.01
N LEU A 178 5.30 11.11 -10.07
CA LEU A 178 6.23 11.84 -9.20
C LEU A 178 6.17 13.36 -9.47
N ASN A 179 6.21 13.75 -10.75
CA ASN A 179 6.14 15.15 -11.18
C ASN A 179 4.77 15.80 -10.90
N ALA A 180 3.69 15.01 -10.84
CA ALA A 180 2.38 15.50 -10.42
C ALA A 180 2.29 15.76 -8.90
N GLY A 181 3.31 15.37 -8.11
CA GLY A 181 3.36 15.58 -6.66
C GLY A 181 2.38 14.72 -5.87
N ILE A 182 2.01 13.56 -6.42
CA ILE A 182 0.99 12.66 -5.85
C ILE A 182 1.57 11.34 -5.31
N VAL A 183 2.89 11.12 -5.44
CA VAL A 183 3.57 9.94 -4.90
C VAL A 183 3.90 10.19 -3.43
N ASP A 184 3.53 9.25 -2.57
CA ASP A 184 3.81 9.28 -1.13
C ASP A 184 5.10 8.53 -0.78
N GLU A 185 5.41 7.45 -1.50
CA GLU A 185 6.58 6.61 -1.25
C GLU A 185 7.17 6.02 -2.53
N LEU A 186 8.50 5.87 -2.57
CA LEU A 186 9.21 5.10 -3.58
C LEU A 186 9.76 3.84 -2.92
N SER A 187 9.50 2.68 -3.51
CA SER A 187 9.89 1.35 -3.05
C SER A 187 10.63 0.63 -4.18
N VAL A 188 11.92 0.35 -3.98
CA VAL A 188 12.79 -0.20 -5.03
C VAL A 188 13.43 -1.50 -4.57
N CYS A 189 13.25 -2.57 -5.34
CA CYS A 189 14.01 -3.81 -5.23
C CYS A 189 15.21 -3.73 -6.16
N LEU A 190 16.36 -3.29 -5.62
CA LEU A 190 17.61 -3.17 -6.36
C LEU A 190 18.26 -4.55 -6.48
N THR A 191 18.48 -5.00 -7.70
CA THR A 191 19.16 -6.25 -8.02
C THR A 191 20.66 -6.01 -8.16
N ALA A 192 21.49 -6.91 -7.63
CA ALA A 192 22.95 -6.85 -7.71
C ALA A 192 23.50 -7.21 -9.11
N VAL A 193 22.99 -6.56 -10.14
CA VAL A 193 23.31 -6.78 -11.56
C VAL A 193 23.43 -5.42 -12.26
N ALA A 194 24.40 -5.26 -13.14
CA ALA A 194 24.44 -4.14 -14.08
C ALA A 194 24.00 -4.64 -15.47
N ASP A 195 23.07 -3.95 -16.12
CA ASP A 195 22.59 -4.32 -17.46
C ASP A 195 23.44 -3.65 -18.55
N GLY A 196 23.72 -2.35 -18.40
CA GLY A 196 24.63 -1.63 -19.30
C GLY A 196 24.06 -1.31 -20.68
N SER A 197 22.80 -1.65 -20.96
CA SER A 197 22.12 -1.27 -22.19
C SER A 197 21.92 0.25 -22.30
N ASN A 198 21.94 0.74 -23.54
CA ASN A 198 21.77 2.16 -23.87
C ASN A 198 20.32 2.50 -24.28
N ASP A 199 19.49 1.49 -24.49
CA ASP A 199 18.13 1.57 -25.01
C ASP A 199 17.07 1.01 -24.05
N ALA A 200 17.48 0.32 -22.98
CA ALA A 200 16.57 -0.06 -21.92
C ALA A 200 16.10 1.16 -21.12
N VAL A 201 14.86 1.05 -20.65
CA VAL A 201 14.14 2.06 -19.92
C VAL A 201 14.71 2.14 -18.50
N THR A 202 14.84 3.37 -18.01
CA THR A 202 15.25 3.64 -16.63
C THR A 202 14.06 3.84 -15.69
N LEU A 203 14.31 3.80 -14.38
CA LEU A 203 13.28 3.95 -13.34
C LEU A 203 12.38 5.18 -13.51
N PHE A 204 12.95 6.30 -13.96
CA PHE A 204 12.24 7.56 -14.19
C PHE A 204 12.60 8.13 -15.55
N GLU A 205 11.60 8.26 -16.42
CA GLU A 205 11.77 8.85 -17.75
C GLU A 205 10.77 9.96 -18.00
N ARG A 206 11.27 11.09 -18.44
CA ARG A 206 10.39 12.17 -18.90
C ARG A 206 10.03 11.93 -20.36
N SER A 207 8.74 11.92 -20.67
CA SER A 207 8.32 11.92 -22.08
C SER A 207 8.98 13.09 -22.84
N PRO A 208 9.51 12.85 -24.05
CA PRO A 208 10.25 13.86 -24.81
C PRO A 208 9.40 15.07 -25.20
N TYR A 209 8.08 14.92 -25.20
CA TYR A 209 7.11 15.95 -25.58
C TYR A 209 6.81 16.97 -24.47
N PHE A 210 7.16 16.68 -23.22
CA PHE A 210 6.98 17.62 -22.12
C PHE A 210 8.18 18.57 -21.97
N PRO A 211 8.06 19.71 -21.27
CA PRO A 211 9.21 20.55 -20.93
C PRO A 211 10.13 19.87 -19.90
N LYS A 212 11.37 20.35 -19.73
CA LYS A 212 12.26 19.84 -18.68
C LYS A 212 11.66 20.15 -17.31
N GLY A 213 11.54 19.13 -16.45
CA GLY A 213 11.11 19.29 -15.07
C GLY A 213 12.29 19.58 -14.13
N THR A 214 11.97 19.92 -12.88
CA THR A 214 12.95 20.04 -11.80
C THR A 214 13.23 18.66 -11.20
N PRO A 215 14.49 18.31 -10.89
CA PRO A 215 14.80 17.10 -10.14
C PRO A 215 14.04 17.05 -8.81
N ILE A 216 13.61 15.87 -8.41
CA ILE A 216 12.92 15.63 -7.13
C ILE A 216 13.88 14.89 -6.22
N GLU A 217 14.13 15.46 -5.04
CA GLU A 217 14.95 14.85 -4.00
C GLU A 217 14.15 13.85 -3.18
N PHE A 218 14.85 12.92 -2.52
CA PHE A 218 14.25 11.88 -1.70
C PHE A 218 14.90 11.83 -0.31
N GLU A 219 14.12 11.45 0.69
CA GLU A 219 14.57 11.13 2.04
C GLU A 219 14.55 9.61 2.24
N LEU A 220 15.67 9.02 2.68
CA LEU A 220 15.75 7.59 2.92
C LEU A 220 14.86 7.21 4.11
N LYS A 221 13.99 6.23 3.90
CA LYS A 221 13.08 5.71 4.92
C LYS A 221 13.60 4.42 5.53
N ALA A 222 14.01 3.46 4.71
CA ALA A 222 14.53 2.17 5.17
C ALA A 222 15.32 1.44 4.07
N VAL A 223 16.17 0.52 4.50
CA VAL A 223 16.89 -0.42 3.63
C VAL A 223 16.88 -1.80 4.27
N ASP A 224 16.44 -2.80 3.52
CA ASP A 224 16.49 -4.21 3.91
C ASP A 224 17.29 -5.00 2.87
N LYS A 225 17.94 -6.08 3.31
CA LYS A 225 18.63 -7.00 2.39
C LYS A 225 17.62 -7.97 1.79
N LEU A 226 17.74 -8.18 0.49
CA LEU A 226 17.06 -9.22 -0.27
C LEU A 226 18.05 -10.35 -0.57
N GLY A 227 17.53 -11.47 -1.07
CA GLY A 227 18.32 -12.59 -1.57
C GLY A 227 19.26 -12.17 -2.71
N ALA A 228 20.28 -13.00 -2.96
CA ALA A 228 21.31 -12.77 -4.00
C ALA A 228 22.00 -11.38 -3.93
N GLY A 229 22.08 -10.79 -2.73
CA GLY A 229 22.72 -9.49 -2.54
C GLY A 229 21.88 -8.30 -2.99
N GLY A 230 20.60 -8.51 -3.31
CA GLY A 230 19.66 -7.43 -3.61
C GLY A 230 19.36 -6.57 -2.38
N LEU A 231 18.76 -5.41 -2.61
CA LEU A 231 18.32 -4.49 -1.56
C LEU A 231 16.88 -4.06 -1.80
N TRP A 232 16.09 -3.99 -0.74
CA TRP A 232 14.80 -3.31 -0.75
C TRP A 232 14.95 -1.94 -0.10
N ILE A 233 14.84 -0.90 -0.92
CA ILE A 233 15.14 0.47 -0.55
C ILE A 233 13.86 1.29 -0.63
N ARG A 234 13.53 2.00 0.46
CA ARG A 234 12.32 2.81 0.56
C ARG A 234 12.66 4.27 0.82
N TYR A 235 12.00 5.17 0.11
CA TYR A 235 12.20 6.61 0.17
C TYR A 235 10.89 7.39 0.22
N THR A 236 10.93 8.58 0.81
CA THR A 236 9.87 9.58 0.72
C THR A 236 10.30 10.71 -0.23
N PRO A 237 9.51 11.10 -1.25
CA PRO A 237 9.85 12.25 -2.08
C PRO A 237 9.77 13.56 -1.27
N LYS A 238 10.79 14.43 -1.38
CA LYS A 238 10.78 15.75 -0.74
C LYS A 238 9.71 16.64 -1.38
N GLY A 239 8.94 17.33 -0.54
CA GLY A 239 7.85 18.20 -0.97
C GLY A 239 6.54 17.47 -1.31
N ALA A 240 6.51 16.13 -1.24
CA ALA A 240 5.26 15.39 -1.34
C ALA A 240 4.35 15.65 -0.12
N PRO A 241 3.01 15.61 -0.29
CA PRO A 241 2.10 15.60 0.84
C PRO A 241 2.45 14.43 1.75
N LYS A 242 2.71 14.70 3.04
CA LYS A 242 2.95 13.64 4.03
C LYS A 242 1.62 12.97 4.37
N LYS A 243 1.13 12.09 3.49
CA LYS A 243 0.12 11.11 3.91
C LYS A 243 0.87 9.99 4.61
N GLU A 244 0.55 9.80 5.89
CA GLU A 244 0.89 8.53 6.51
C GLU A 244 0.19 7.41 5.75
N ARG A 245 0.96 6.39 5.43
CA ARG A 245 0.47 5.14 4.86
C ARG A 245 -0.66 4.63 5.77
N PRO A 246 -1.87 4.35 5.25
CA PRO A 246 -2.88 3.67 6.04
C PRO A 246 -2.27 2.38 6.58
N TYR A 247 -2.46 2.16 7.88
CA TYR A 247 -1.81 1.15 8.68
C TYR A 247 -1.65 -0.22 7.99
N LEU A 248 -0.43 -0.78 8.07
CA LEU A 248 -0.04 -2.06 7.48
C LEU A 248 0.84 -2.82 8.47
N GLY A 249 0.21 -3.36 9.51
CA GLY A 249 0.83 -4.42 10.32
C GLY A 249 1.14 -5.64 9.45
N GLN A 250 2.12 -6.45 9.88
CA GLN A 250 2.41 -7.74 9.26
C GLN A 250 1.18 -8.67 9.23
N PHE A 251 0.24 -8.44 10.15
CA PHE A 251 -0.99 -9.19 10.30
C PHE A 251 -2.20 -8.36 9.89
N ASP A 252 -3.34 -9.01 9.68
CA ASP A 252 -4.58 -8.30 9.37
C ASP A 252 -4.98 -7.35 10.49
N LEU A 253 -5.54 -6.19 10.09
CA LEU A 253 -6.07 -5.18 11.01
C LEU A 253 -7.13 -5.79 11.94
N GLY A 254 -7.97 -6.67 11.38
CA GLY A 254 -9.09 -7.28 12.09
C GLY A 254 -10.32 -6.39 12.15
N ALA A 255 -11.29 -6.78 12.97
CA ALA A 255 -12.50 -5.98 13.20
C ALA A 255 -12.22 -4.87 14.22
N PRO A 256 -13.01 -3.77 14.21
CA PRO A 256 -13.03 -2.82 15.31
C PRO A 256 -13.19 -3.54 16.65
N ASN A 257 -12.41 -3.14 17.66
CA ASN A 257 -12.39 -3.76 18.98
C ASN A 257 -13.58 -3.29 19.86
N ASP A 258 -14.78 -3.31 19.30
CA ASP A 258 -15.96 -2.66 19.88
C ASP A 258 -16.37 -3.27 21.23
N ALA A 259 -16.15 -4.58 21.38
CA ALA A 259 -16.43 -5.29 22.63
C ALA A 259 -15.64 -4.75 23.83
N TYR A 260 -14.45 -4.17 23.58
CA TYR A 260 -13.59 -3.59 24.60
C TYR A 260 -13.46 -2.07 24.50
N ALA A 261 -14.20 -1.41 23.60
CA ALA A 261 -14.05 0.03 23.34
C ALA A 261 -14.14 0.92 24.59
N LYS A 262 -14.94 0.52 25.61
CA LYS A 262 -15.03 1.23 26.90
C LYS A 262 -13.72 1.26 27.72
N TYR A 263 -12.75 0.41 27.38
CA TYR A 263 -11.43 0.32 28.02
C TYR A 263 -10.33 0.93 27.15
N PHE A 264 -10.70 1.63 26.08
CA PHE A 264 -9.78 2.28 25.17
C PHE A 264 -10.17 3.74 24.99
N ILE A 265 -9.16 4.58 24.80
CA ILE A 265 -9.34 5.95 24.30
C ILE A 265 -8.95 5.91 22.83
N GLY A 266 -9.83 6.35 21.94
CA GLY A 266 -9.65 6.24 20.48
C GLY A 266 -10.05 4.87 19.93
N GLN A 267 -9.83 4.65 18.63
CA GLN A 267 -10.21 3.42 17.94
C GLN A 267 -9.07 2.40 17.92
N SER A 268 -9.39 1.18 18.34
CA SER A 268 -8.52 0.02 18.16
C SER A 268 -9.19 -1.08 17.34
N TYR A 269 -8.37 -1.99 16.81
CA TYR A 269 -8.79 -3.13 16.00
C TYR A 269 -8.09 -4.39 16.49
N VAL A 270 -8.75 -5.53 16.36
CA VAL A 270 -8.24 -6.82 16.82
C VAL A 270 -8.44 -7.91 15.78
N SER A 271 -7.36 -8.64 15.50
CA SER A 271 -7.37 -9.84 14.67
C SER A 271 -6.85 -11.03 15.48
N ALA A 272 -7.66 -12.07 15.62
CA ALA A 272 -7.26 -13.31 16.28
C ALA A 272 -6.34 -14.12 15.34
N LEU A 273 -5.11 -14.36 15.77
CA LEU A 273 -4.11 -15.12 15.01
C LEU A 273 -4.10 -16.60 15.40
N SER A 274 -4.20 -16.87 16.71
CA SER A 274 -4.31 -18.21 17.26
C SER A 274 -4.94 -18.17 18.65
N THR A 275 -5.69 -19.21 18.97
CA THR A 275 -6.24 -19.45 20.32
C THR A 275 -5.85 -20.84 20.84
N LYS A 276 -4.80 -21.44 20.27
CA LYS A 276 -4.31 -22.77 20.66
C LYS A 276 -3.16 -22.59 21.66
N GLY A 277 -3.39 -22.97 22.91
CA GLY A 277 -2.41 -22.90 24.01
C GLY A 277 -2.18 -21.51 24.61
N ALA A 278 -2.36 -20.46 23.81
CA ALA A 278 -2.38 -19.07 24.22
C ALA A 278 -3.36 -18.27 23.37
N GLY A 279 -3.85 -17.14 23.91
CA GLY A 279 -4.48 -16.10 23.13
C GLY A 279 -3.40 -15.31 22.40
N ILE A 280 -3.42 -15.35 21.06
CA ILE A 280 -2.48 -14.63 20.21
C ILE A 280 -3.28 -13.72 19.28
N PHE A 281 -3.12 -12.40 19.46
CA PHE A 281 -3.91 -11.39 18.77
C PHE A 281 -3.00 -10.31 18.20
N ASN A 282 -3.23 -9.92 16.94
CA ASN A 282 -2.73 -8.64 16.45
C ASN A 282 -3.66 -7.54 16.96
N VAL A 283 -3.13 -6.58 17.70
CA VAL A 283 -3.88 -5.43 18.21
C VAL A 283 -3.32 -4.17 17.56
N THR A 284 -4.22 -3.39 16.97
CA THR A 284 -3.89 -2.16 16.26
C THR A 284 -4.53 -0.95 16.90
N PHE A 285 -3.75 0.12 17.03
CA PHE A 285 -4.16 1.40 17.59
C PHE A 285 -4.06 2.48 16.51
N GLU A 286 -5.13 3.24 16.31
CA GLU A 286 -5.08 4.51 15.58
C GLU A 286 -4.14 5.51 16.28
N PRO A 287 -3.64 6.54 15.57
CA PRO A 287 -2.84 7.60 16.20
C PRO A 287 -3.54 8.17 17.44
N GLY A 288 -2.85 8.19 18.56
CA GLY A 288 -3.39 8.63 19.85
C GLY A 288 -4.22 7.59 20.62
N CYS A 289 -4.56 6.45 20.00
CA CYS A 289 -5.32 5.40 20.66
C CYS A 289 -4.46 4.64 21.68
N ARG A 290 -5.04 4.35 22.85
CA ARG A 290 -4.41 3.57 23.92
C ARG A 290 -5.45 2.86 24.77
N ASN A 291 -5.03 1.78 25.41
CA ASN A 291 -5.88 1.12 26.40
C ASN A 291 -5.79 1.83 27.76
N ASN A 292 -6.77 1.55 28.61
CA ASN A 292 -6.76 1.93 30.02
C ASN A 292 -5.65 1.16 30.76
N TRP A 293 -5.30 1.65 31.94
CA TRP A 293 -4.50 0.88 32.87
C TRP A 293 -5.18 -0.47 33.15
N HIS A 294 -4.41 -1.54 33.20
CA HIS A 294 -4.92 -2.88 33.48
C HIS A 294 -3.86 -3.79 34.09
N ILE A 295 -4.34 -4.89 34.67
CA ILE A 295 -3.52 -5.93 35.30
C ILE A 295 -3.93 -7.29 34.70
N HIS A 296 -2.93 -8.11 34.37
CA HIS A 296 -3.14 -9.52 34.05
C HIS A 296 -2.84 -10.37 35.28
N HIS A 297 -3.86 -11.07 35.79
CA HIS A 297 -3.74 -11.95 36.95
C HIS A 297 -3.39 -13.38 36.51
N GLY A 298 -2.46 -14.00 37.24
CA GLY A 298 -2.10 -15.41 37.10
C GLY A 298 -1.28 -15.80 35.86
N VAL A 299 -1.18 -14.95 34.84
CA VAL A 299 -0.40 -15.19 33.62
C VAL A 299 0.31 -13.92 33.12
N PRO A 300 1.50 -14.05 32.52
CA PRO A 300 2.17 -12.92 31.88
C PRO A 300 1.49 -12.54 30.57
N GLN A 301 1.84 -11.37 30.06
CA GLN A 301 1.59 -10.98 28.67
C GLN A 301 2.91 -10.61 28.00
N THR A 302 3.10 -11.08 26.77
CA THR A 302 4.23 -10.65 25.93
C THR A 302 3.68 -9.87 24.74
N LEU A 303 4.27 -8.70 24.47
CA LEU A 303 3.99 -7.88 23.31
C LEU A 303 5.16 -7.98 22.33
N LEU A 304 4.89 -8.40 21.09
CA LEU A 304 5.85 -8.34 19.99
C LEU A 304 5.47 -7.18 19.07
N CYS A 305 6.24 -6.09 19.08
CA CYS A 305 5.91 -4.89 18.32
C CYS A 305 6.17 -5.11 16.82
N THR A 306 5.13 -4.96 15.99
CA THR A 306 5.20 -5.34 14.57
C THR A 306 5.16 -4.15 13.60
N SER A 307 4.55 -3.02 13.97
CA SER A 307 4.40 -1.88 13.07
C SER A 307 4.10 -0.58 13.81
N GLY A 308 4.53 0.54 13.22
CA GLY A 308 4.32 1.87 13.78
C GLY A 308 5.09 2.14 15.07
N TYR A 309 4.75 3.22 15.77
CA TYR A 309 5.40 3.60 17.03
C TYR A 309 4.38 3.83 18.14
N GLY A 310 4.71 3.35 19.33
CA GLY A 310 3.82 3.34 20.47
C GLY A 310 4.48 3.73 21.77
N TRP A 311 3.72 3.55 22.84
CA TRP A 311 4.12 3.75 24.22
C TRP A 311 3.73 2.52 25.03
N TYR A 312 4.57 2.19 26.01
CA TYR A 312 4.26 1.27 27.09
C TYR A 312 4.68 1.89 28.42
N GLN A 313 3.91 1.64 29.47
CA GLN A 313 4.27 2.10 30.80
C GLN A 313 3.72 1.16 31.88
N GLU A 314 4.55 0.89 32.88
CA GLU A 314 4.16 0.29 34.16
C GLU A 314 3.91 1.38 35.20
N GLU A 315 3.01 1.11 36.16
CA GLU A 315 2.72 2.05 37.23
C GLU A 315 4.00 2.37 38.04
N GLY A 316 4.23 3.68 38.26
CA GLY A 316 5.41 4.16 38.99
C GLY A 316 6.72 4.16 38.19
N LYS A 317 6.72 3.72 36.92
CA LYS A 317 7.89 3.76 36.04
C LYS A 317 7.74 4.81 34.93
N ASP A 318 8.87 5.16 34.33
CA ASP A 318 8.89 6.02 33.14
C ASP A 318 8.24 5.32 31.93
N VAL A 319 7.62 6.11 31.07
CA VAL A 319 7.07 5.61 29.80
C VAL A 319 8.18 5.23 28.83
N VAL A 320 8.02 4.08 28.18
CA VAL A 320 8.98 3.49 27.24
C VAL A 320 8.44 3.63 25.82
N PRO A 321 9.20 4.19 24.86
CA PRO A 321 8.83 4.20 23.46
C PRO A 321 8.92 2.80 22.85
N LEU A 322 7.97 2.46 21.99
CA LEU A 322 7.94 1.20 21.25
C LEU A 322 8.13 1.44 19.75
N LYS A 323 8.88 0.57 19.09
CA LYS A 323 9.07 0.50 17.64
C LYS A 323 9.02 -0.96 17.14
N PRO A 324 8.92 -1.20 15.82
CA PRO A 324 8.92 -2.56 15.29
C PRO A 324 10.20 -3.31 15.68
N GLY A 325 10.04 -4.56 16.11
CA GLY A 325 11.13 -5.42 16.60
C GLY A 325 11.34 -5.37 18.12
N ASP A 326 10.73 -4.43 18.84
CA ASP A 326 10.77 -4.41 20.30
C ASP A 326 9.89 -5.52 20.90
N VAL A 327 10.31 -6.04 22.05
CA VAL A 327 9.58 -7.04 22.84
C VAL A 327 9.36 -6.49 24.24
N VAL A 328 8.13 -6.59 24.74
CA VAL A 328 7.78 -6.21 26.11
C VAL A 328 7.23 -7.45 26.81
N ASP A 329 7.93 -7.91 27.84
CA ASP A 329 7.45 -8.97 28.73
C ASP A 329 6.85 -8.33 29.97
N ILE A 330 5.57 -8.59 30.19
CA ILE A 330 4.77 -7.99 31.25
C ILE A 330 4.43 -9.10 32.25
N PRO A 331 5.07 -9.11 33.43
CA PRO A 331 4.79 -10.12 34.45
C PRO A 331 3.32 -10.07 34.91
N PRO A 332 2.80 -11.18 35.48
CA PRO A 332 1.52 -11.14 36.18
C PRO A 332 1.54 -10.08 37.29
N GLU A 333 0.36 -9.55 37.61
CA GLU A 333 0.14 -8.58 38.70
C GLU A 333 0.75 -7.18 38.46
N VAL A 334 1.32 -6.92 37.28
CA VAL A 334 1.86 -5.59 36.93
C VAL A 334 0.77 -4.73 36.31
N LYS A 335 0.47 -3.59 36.94
CA LYS A 335 -0.40 -2.56 36.38
C LYS A 335 0.31 -1.78 35.28
N HIS A 336 -0.26 -1.78 34.07
CA HIS A 336 0.36 -1.17 32.90
C HIS A 336 -0.67 -0.65 31.89
N TRP A 337 -0.20 0.18 30.95
CA TRP A 337 -0.95 0.55 29.73
C TRP A 337 -0.01 0.56 28.53
N HIS A 338 -0.60 0.51 27.33
CA HIS A 338 0.11 0.69 26.08
C HIS A 338 -0.80 1.23 24.97
N GLY A 339 -0.21 1.79 23.93
CA GLY A 339 -0.95 2.35 22.81
C GLY A 339 -0.07 2.96 21.75
N ALA A 340 -0.70 3.57 20.75
CA ALA A 340 -0.04 4.35 19.72
C ALA A 340 0.57 5.64 20.27
N ARG A 341 1.54 6.19 19.53
CA ARG A 341 1.92 7.60 19.66
C ARG A 341 0.84 8.48 19.00
N LYS A 342 0.84 9.79 19.27
CA LYS A 342 -0.22 10.74 18.84
C LYS A 342 -0.36 10.88 17.34
N ASP A 343 0.72 10.64 16.61
CA ASP A 343 0.92 11.02 15.21
C ASP A 343 1.26 9.82 14.33
N THR A 344 1.15 8.59 14.84
CA THR A 344 1.41 7.36 14.09
C THR A 344 0.54 6.25 14.64
N TRP A 345 0.09 5.38 13.75
CA TRP A 345 -0.49 4.10 14.13
C TRP A 345 0.53 3.24 14.90
N PHE A 346 0.04 2.22 15.61
CA PHE A 346 0.89 1.25 16.29
C PHE A 346 0.26 -0.13 16.32
N SER A 347 1.07 -1.19 16.27
CA SER A 347 0.61 -2.56 16.50
C SER A 347 1.64 -3.48 17.07
N HIS A 348 1.10 -4.46 17.78
CA HIS A 348 1.84 -5.57 18.34
C HIS A 348 1.02 -6.86 18.25
N ILE A 349 1.72 -7.99 18.29
CA ILE A 349 1.13 -9.26 18.67
C ILE A 349 1.08 -9.31 20.19
N SER A 350 -0.10 -9.39 20.77
CA SER A 350 -0.30 -9.75 22.17
C SER A 350 -0.33 -11.27 22.29
N ILE A 351 0.50 -11.81 23.17
CA ILE A 351 0.58 -13.23 23.51
C ILE A 351 0.25 -13.37 24.99
N GLN A 352 -0.81 -14.08 25.31
CA GLN A 352 -1.21 -14.37 26.68
C GLN A 352 -1.48 -15.88 26.85
N PRO A 353 -0.66 -16.60 27.63
CA PRO A 353 -0.90 -18.00 27.93
C PRO A 353 -2.25 -18.21 28.63
N PHE A 354 -2.87 -19.37 28.44
CA PHE A 354 -4.04 -19.76 29.23
C PHE A 354 -3.60 -20.47 30.51
N ALA A 355 -4.20 -20.11 31.65
CA ALA A 355 -4.06 -20.83 32.91
C ALA A 355 -5.40 -20.84 33.67
N GLU A 356 -5.58 -21.81 34.56
CA GLU A 356 -6.72 -21.82 35.47
C GLU A 356 -6.68 -20.57 36.36
N ASN A 357 -7.83 -19.89 36.50
CA ASN A 357 -8.01 -18.65 37.27
C ASN A 357 -7.25 -17.41 36.74
N SER A 358 -6.77 -17.42 35.50
CA SER A 358 -6.23 -16.19 34.88
C SER A 358 -7.35 -15.21 34.51
N SER A 359 -7.13 -13.91 34.70
CA SER A 359 -8.10 -12.86 34.34
C SER A 359 -7.43 -11.54 34.02
N THR A 360 -8.16 -10.62 33.37
CA THR A 360 -7.73 -9.24 33.14
C THR A 360 -8.59 -8.29 33.98
N GLU A 361 -7.96 -7.52 34.87
CA GLU A 361 -8.60 -6.43 35.61
C GLU A 361 -8.36 -5.12 34.85
N TRP A 362 -9.43 -4.49 34.40
CA TRP A 362 -9.40 -3.17 33.75
C TRP A 362 -9.61 -2.06 34.78
N LEU A 363 -8.77 -1.03 34.73
CA LEU A 363 -8.74 0.07 35.68
C LEU A 363 -9.04 1.42 34.97
N GLU A 364 -8.53 2.51 35.53
CA GLU A 364 -8.78 3.86 35.04
C GLU A 364 -8.15 4.15 33.67
N ALA A 365 -8.74 5.12 32.98
CA ALA A 365 -8.22 5.68 31.75
C ALA A 365 -6.86 6.37 31.95
N VAL A 366 -5.99 6.31 30.94
CA VAL A 366 -4.75 7.10 30.91
C VAL A 366 -5.12 8.57 30.71
N ASP A 367 -4.77 9.41 31.68
CA ASP A 367 -5.06 10.84 31.68
C ASP A 367 -4.61 11.53 30.37
N ASP A 368 -5.51 12.28 29.74
CA ASP A 368 -5.29 12.94 28.45
C ASP A 368 -4.18 14.00 28.56
N GLU A 369 -4.14 14.78 29.63
CA GLU A 369 -3.13 15.84 29.78
C GLU A 369 -1.72 15.25 29.95
N TYR A 370 -1.59 14.21 30.76
CA TYR A 370 -0.37 13.45 30.94
C TYR A 370 0.09 12.85 29.61
N TYR A 371 -0.80 12.11 28.93
CA TYR A 371 -0.51 11.51 27.63
C TYR A 371 -0.06 12.57 26.61
N ASN A 372 -0.73 13.73 26.61
CA ASN A 372 -0.40 14.87 25.74
C ASN A 372 0.96 15.53 26.02
N LYS A 373 1.57 15.29 27.19
CA LYS A 373 2.93 15.74 27.53
C LYS A 373 4.03 14.74 27.16
N ILE A 374 3.68 13.48 26.89
CA ILE A 374 4.67 12.47 26.47
C ILE A 374 5.26 12.85 25.11
N VAL A 375 6.60 12.90 25.04
CA VAL A 375 7.38 13.19 23.84
C VAL A 375 8.51 12.17 23.70
N TYR A 376 8.80 11.79 22.45
CA TYR A 376 9.98 10.98 22.14
C TYR A 376 11.21 11.87 22.31
N LYS A 377 12.10 11.50 23.24
CA LYS A 377 13.34 12.23 23.51
C LYS A 377 14.46 11.79 22.58
#